data_AF-A0A533UL56-F1
#
_entry.id   AF-A0A533UL56-F1
#
_cell.length_a   1.000
_cell.length_b   1.000
_cell.length_c   1.000
_cell.angle_alpha   90.00
_cell.angle_beta   90.00
_cell.angle_gamma   90.00
#
_symmetry.space_group_name_H-M   'P 1'
#
loop_
_entity.id
_entity.type
_entity.pdbx_description
1 polymer ?
#
loop_
_entity_poly.entity_id
_entity_poly.type
_entity_poly.pdbx_seq_one_letter_code
_entity_poly.pdbx_strand_id
1 'polypeptide(L)'
;MDLKSEILKLKKEKDVLVLAHNYQIPEVQDIADYVGDSLGLSRQAAKTKQKTILFCGVHFMAETAAITCPEKKVLIPDLAAGCSLSDTITADQLRKWKSEHPGAITVGYVNTTAEVKSELDYCCTSSNAVNVVKSIPENKAILFLPDMFLGSYVAKMTNRKNMFIWAGECHVHAGIRSQDVQEKLNQYTNAEFLIHPECSCTSSVMYDVASGDYGGRQVQILSTEGMMNHAKISTSKKFVVATETGILYRMRKQNPEKEFIPISDKAVCQFMKMITLDKVYASLKEEK
;
A
#
# COMPACT_ATOMS: atom_id res chain seq x y z
N MET A 1 -9.98 27.94 17.42
CA MET A 1 -8.57 27.79 16.98
C MET A 1 -8.59 26.86 15.77
N ASP A 2 -7.91 27.22 14.69
CA ASP A 2 -7.76 26.33 13.54
C ASP A 2 -6.64 25.31 13.83
N LEU A 3 -7.04 24.05 14.05
CA LEU A 3 -6.12 22.96 14.40
C LEU A 3 -5.06 22.73 13.31
N LYS A 4 -5.42 22.95 12.04
CA LYS A 4 -4.51 22.83 10.91
C LYS A 4 -3.37 23.85 11.01
N SER A 5 -3.69 25.11 11.30
CA SER A 5 -2.70 26.17 11.50
C SER A 5 -1.75 25.88 12.66
N GLU A 6 -2.26 25.36 13.79
CA GLU A 6 -1.42 24.99 14.93
C GLU A 6 -0.50 23.81 14.62
N ILE A 7 -0.97 22.79 13.88
CA ILE A 7 -0.14 21.68 13.41
C ILE A 7 0.99 22.19 12.52
N LEU A 8 0.70 23.09 11.56
CA LEU A 8 1.71 23.65 10.66
C LEU A 8 2.76 24.49 11.42
N LYS A 9 2.33 25.21 12.46
CA LYS A 9 3.22 25.94 13.37
C LYS A 9 4.12 24.98 14.15
N LEU A 10 3.56 23.99 14.84
CA LEU A 10 4.32 23.00 15.61
C LEU A 10 5.29 22.20 14.74
N LYS A 11 4.87 21.80 13.54
CA LYS A 11 5.72 21.11 12.56
C LYS A 11 6.99 21.90 12.26
N LYS A 12 6.86 23.22 12.07
CA LYS A 12 7.99 24.13 11.81
C LYS A 12 8.84 24.38 13.06
N GLU A 13 8.20 24.62 14.20
CA GLU A 13 8.89 24.89 15.47
C GLU A 13 9.74 23.70 15.95
N LYS A 14 9.26 22.47 15.73
CA LYS A 14 9.92 21.23 16.15
C LYS A 14 10.75 20.56 15.06
N ASP A 15 10.83 21.14 13.87
CA ASP A 15 11.53 20.60 12.71
C ASP A 15 11.18 19.12 12.42
N VAL A 16 9.87 18.84 12.33
CA VAL A 16 9.34 17.48 12.11
C VAL A 16 8.98 17.27 10.64
N LEU A 17 9.40 16.16 10.06
CA LEU A 17 8.87 15.70 8.77
C LEU A 17 7.55 14.95 8.99
N VAL A 18 6.46 15.40 8.38
CA VAL A 18 5.18 14.70 8.40
C VAL A 18 5.01 13.90 7.09
N LEU A 19 4.95 12.58 7.22
CA LEU A 19 4.72 11.64 6.12
C LEU A 19 3.29 11.09 6.20
N ALA A 20 2.55 11.06 5.11
CA ALA A 20 1.20 10.47 5.09
C ALA A 20 1.03 9.42 3.98
N HIS A 21 0.39 8.31 4.31
CA HIS A 21 -0.02 7.34 3.30
C HIS A 21 -1.17 7.87 2.45
N ASN A 22 -1.27 7.43 1.19
CA ASN A 22 -2.37 7.75 0.26
C ASN A 22 -3.77 7.48 0.81
N TYR A 23 -3.89 6.59 1.80
CA TYR A 23 -5.15 6.19 2.42
C TYR A 23 -5.53 7.02 3.64
N GLN A 24 -4.75 8.03 3.99
CA GLN A 24 -5.09 8.93 5.09
C GLN A 24 -6.33 9.77 4.77
N ILE A 25 -6.99 10.29 5.80
CA ILE A 25 -8.09 11.25 5.63
C ILE A 25 -7.59 12.54 4.96
N PRO A 26 -8.42 13.23 4.15
CA PRO A 26 -8.02 14.41 3.39
C PRO A 26 -7.25 15.47 4.19
N GLU A 27 -7.72 15.77 5.38
CA GLU A 27 -7.16 16.78 6.26
C GLU A 27 -5.76 16.40 6.79
N VAL A 28 -5.47 15.11 6.97
CA VAL A 28 -4.14 14.60 7.32
C VAL A 28 -3.21 14.63 6.09
N GLN A 29 -3.72 14.28 4.91
CA GLN A 29 -2.95 14.42 3.66
C GLN A 29 -2.55 15.88 3.40
N ASP A 30 -3.41 16.82 3.78
CA ASP A 30 -3.23 18.25 3.56
C ASP A 30 -2.15 18.92 4.42
N ILE A 31 -1.81 18.33 5.58
CA ILE A 31 -0.77 18.86 6.49
C ILE A 31 0.59 18.17 6.30
N ALA A 32 0.63 17.07 5.56
CA ALA A 32 1.82 16.28 5.32
C ALA A 32 2.81 17.00 4.39
N ASP A 33 4.10 16.81 4.64
CA ASP A 33 5.16 17.28 3.73
C ASP A 33 5.29 16.38 2.50
N TYR A 34 4.91 15.11 2.64
CA TYR A 34 4.89 14.15 1.55
C TYR A 34 3.75 13.13 1.72
N VAL A 35 3.02 12.90 0.63
CA VAL A 35 1.97 11.88 0.54
C VAL A 35 2.34 10.86 -0.53
N GLY A 36 2.34 9.57 -0.20
CA GLY A 36 2.77 8.52 -1.13
C GLY A 36 2.43 7.10 -0.71
N ASP A 37 2.93 6.14 -1.49
CA ASP A 37 2.89 4.71 -1.17
C ASP A 37 4.00 4.31 -0.17
N SER A 38 3.99 3.07 0.31
CA SER A 38 4.97 2.59 1.30
C SER A 38 6.43 2.77 0.85
N LEU A 39 6.71 2.60 -0.46
CA LEU A 39 8.06 2.76 -1.00
C LEU A 39 8.49 4.22 -1.06
N GLY A 40 7.61 5.11 -1.52
CA GLY A 40 7.83 6.56 -1.56
C GLY A 40 8.07 7.12 -0.16
N LEU A 41 7.25 6.71 0.81
CA LEU A 41 7.40 7.14 2.21
C LEU A 41 8.74 6.70 2.81
N SER A 42 9.13 5.44 2.61
CA SER A 42 10.42 4.92 3.09
C SER A 42 11.61 5.67 2.48
N ARG A 43 11.54 5.98 1.17
CA ARG A 43 12.57 6.76 0.48
C ARG A 43 12.63 8.21 0.99
N GLN A 44 11.48 8.81 1.30
CA GLN A 44 11.43 10.18 1.83
C GLN A 44 11.97 10.24 3.27
N ALA A 45 11.63 9.26 4.09
CA ALA A 45 12.19 9.09 5.43
C ALA A 45 13.73 8.98 5.39
N ALA A 46 14.28 8.17 4.48
CA ALA A 46 15.73 8.03 4.34
C ALA A 46 16.43 9.33 3.89
N LYS A 47 15.83 10.07 2.95
CA LYS A 47 16.41 11.29 2.37
C LYS A 47 16.32 12.53 3.27
N THR A 48 15.42 12.54 4.26
CA THR A 48 15.16 13.74 5.06
C THR A 48 16.33 14.12 5.96
N LYS A 49 16.49 15.41 6.23
CA LYS A 49 17.46 15.96 7.19
C LYS A 49 16.89 16.08 8.60
N GLN A 50 15.56 16.22 8.71
CA GLN A 50 14.85 16.28 9.98
C GLN A 50 15.16 15.03 10.82
N LYS A 51 15.39 15.25 12.12
CA LYS A 51 15.67 14.18 13.08
C LYS A 51 14.41 13.48 13.60
N THR A 52 13.26 14.12 13.42
CA THR A 52 11.96 13.59 13.85
C THR A 52 11.05 13.40 12.64
N ILE A 53 10.42 12.24 12.57
CA ILE A 53 9.44 11.87 11.54
C ILE A 53 8.12 11.56 12.25
N LEU A 54 7.05 12.26 11.88
CA LEU A 54 5.69 11.87 12.23
C LEU A 54 5.10 11.06 11.07
N PHE A 55 4.83 9.79 11.31
CA PHE A 55 4.37 8.85 10.30
C PHE A 55 2.86 8.65 10.41
N CYS A 56 2.10 9.35 9.56
CA CYS A 56 0.65 9.22 9.42
C CYS A 56 0.31 8.01 8.53
N GLY A 57 0.36 6.83 9.13
CA GLY A 57 0.11 5.55 8.48
C GLY A 57 -0.28 4.49 9.52
N VAL A 58 0.08 3.25 9.23
CA VAL A 58 -0.12 2.11 10.13
C VAL A 58 1.21 1.65 10.74
N HIS A 59 1.14 0.91 11.84
CA HIS A 59 2.25 0.56 12.72
C HIS A 59 3.48 0.03 11.97
N PHE A 60 3.32 -0.99 11.11
CA PHE A 60 4.45 -1.58 10.38
C PHE A 60 5.18 -0.59 9.46
N MET A 61 4.50 0.46 8.98
CA MET A 61 5.11 1.48 8.13
C MET A 61 6.00 2.39 8.97
N ALA A 62 5.53 2.77 10.16
CA ALA A 62 6.34 3.52 11.13
C ALA A 62 7.55 2.68 11.59
N GLU A 63 7.36 1.39 11.86
CA GLU A 63 8.47 0.46 12.14
C GLU A 63 9.48 0.42 10.98
N THR A 64 9.00 0.36 9.73
CA THR A 64 9.87 0.36 8.55
C THR A 64 10.68 1.66 8.46
N ALA A 65 10.08 2.81 8.78
CA ALA A 65 10.80 4.07 8.85
C ALA A 65 11.86 4.06 9.98
N ALA A 66 11.55 3.50 11.15
CA ALA A 66 12.50 3.38 12.25
C ALA A 66 13.67 2.44 11.92
N ILE A 67 13.39 1.29 11.28
CA ILE A 67 14.42 0.33 10.82
C ILE A 67 15.36 0.98 9.80
N THR A 68 14.82 1.73 8.85
CA THR A 68 15.61 2.35 7.77
C THR A 68 16.30 3.64 8.19
N CYS A 69 15.88 4.24 9.31
CA CYS A 69 16.41 5.49 9.84
C CYS A 69 16.67 5.38 11.36
N PRO A 70 17.61 4.52 11.81
CA PRO A 70 17.77 4.19 13.24
C PRO A 70 18.15 5.38 14.13
N GLU A 71 18.79 6.41 13.55
CA GLU A 71 19.18 7.63 14.27
C GLU A 71 18.05 8.68 14.38
N LYS A 72 16.88 8.43 13.76
CA LYS A 72 15.75 9.35 13.73
C LYS A 72 14.67 8.91 14.71
N LYS A 73 14.05 9.88 15.38
CA LYS A 73 12.85 9.65 16.21
C LYS A 73 11.64 9.50 15.29
N VAL A 74 11.00 8.34 15.31
CA VAL A 74 9.76 8.09 14.55
C VAL A 74 8.57 8.08 15.50
N LEU A 75 7.58 8.91 15.20
CA LEU A 75 6.32 9.03 15.92
C LEU A 75 5.18 8.47 15.06
N ILE A 76 4.18 7.88 15.70
CA ILE A 76 2.93 7.47 15.06
C ILE A 76 1.75 8.00 15.87
N PRO A 77 0.78 8.71 15.26
CA PRO A 77 -0.33 9.31 16.02
C PRO A 77 -1.22 8.33 16.78
N ASP A 78 -1.22 7.06 16.39
CA ASP A 78 -1.96 6.01 17.08
C ASP A 78 -1.24 4.67 16.96
N LEU A 79 -0.77 4.13 18.09
CA LEU A 79 -0.12 2.82 18.15
C LEU A 79 -1.07 1.67 17.79
N ALA A 80 -2.38 1.84 17.95
CA ALA A 80 -3.38 0.84 17.60
C ALA A 80 -3.75 0.86 16.10
N ALA A 81 -3.17 1.76 15.29
CA ALA A 81 -3.31 1.75 13.84
C ALA A 81 -2.57 0.53 13.22
N GLY A 82 -3.13 -0.67 13.38
CA GLY A 82 -2.58 -1.93 12.90
C GLY A 82 -2.80 -2.20 11.42
N CYS A 83 -2.65 -3.46 11.00
CA CYS A 83 -2.95 -3.89 9.63
C CYS A 83 -3.35 -5.36 9.62
N SER A 84 -4.59 -5.65 9.21
CA SER A 84 -5.10 -7.03 9.16
C SER A 84 -4.21 -7.98 8.38
N LEU A 85 -3.57 -7.49 7.30
CA LEU A 85 -2.69 -8.28 6.45
C LEU A 85 -1.36 -8.60 7.15
N SER A 86 -0.80 -7.64 7.88
CA SER A 86 0.42 -7.84 8.69
C SER A 86 0.19 -8.87 9.79
N ASP A 87 -1.02 -8.92 10.35
CA ASP A 87 -1.37 -9.81 11.46
C ASP A 87 -1.62 -11.26 11.00
N THR A 88 -1.57 -11.56 9.70
CA THR A 88 -1.82 -12.90 9.17
C THR A 88 -0.65 -13.88 9.36
N ILE A 89 0.55 -13.39 9.72
CA ILE A 89 1.72 -14.23 9.93
C ILE A 89 2.61 -13.70 11.06
N THR A 90 3.09 -14.60 11.92
CA THR A 90 4.09 -14.31 12.95
C THR A 90 5.50 -14.78 12.54
N ALA A 91 6.54 -14.27 13.20
CA ALA A 91 7.91 -14.72 12.93
C ALA A 91 8.09 -16.22 13.20
N ASP A 92 7.45 -16.77 14.24
CA ASP A 92 7.49 -18.20 14.54
C ASP A 92 6.82 -19.05 13.46
N GLN A 93 5.69 -18.59 12.91
CA GLN A 93 5.06 -19.25 11.76
C GLN A 93 5.97 -19.21 10.53
N LEU A 94 6.64 -18.08 10.27
CA LEU A 94 7.61 -17.98 9.18
C LEU A 94 8.82 -18.89 9.39
N ARG A 95 9.40 -18.95 10.59
CA ARG A 95 10.51 -19.87 10.93
C ARG A 95 10.11 -21.32 10.71
N LYS A 96 8.91 -21.71 11.14
CA LYS A 96 8.35 -23.03 10.87
C LYS A 96 8.21 -23.28 9.36
N TRP A 97 7.63 -22.34 8.62
CA TRP A 97 7.44 -22.48 7.18
C TRP A 97 8.78 -22.57 6.41
N LYS A 98 9.80 -21.83 6.85
CA LYS A 98 11.19 -21.95 6.36
C LYS A 98 11.76 -23.34 6.61
N SER A 99 11.50 -23.94 7.78
CA SER A 99 11.97 -25.30 8.11
C SER A 99 11.31 -26.39 7.25
N GLU A 100 10.07 -26.17 6.81
CA GLU A 100 9.34 -27.04 5.88
C GLU A 100 9.83 -26.90 4.43
N HIS A 101 10.54 -25.80 4.10
CA HIS A 101 11.07 -25.52 2.76
C HIS A 101 12.57 -25.15 2.79
N PRO A 102 13.46 -26.09 3.16
CA PRO A 102 14.89 -25.80 3.29
C PRO A 102 15.50 -25.20 2.02
N GLY A 103 16.19 -24.07 2.16
CA GLY A 103 16.88 -23.39 1.06
C GLY A 103 15.99 -22.53 0.15
N ALA A 104 14.70 -22.38 0.46
CA ALA A 104 13.83 -21.40 -0.17
C ALA A 104 14.19 -19.96 0.25
N ILE A 105 14.02 -19.03 -0.66
CA ILE A 105 14.24 -17.59 -0.45
C ILE A 105 12.94 -16.96 0.04
N THR A 106 13.00 -16.20 1.11
CA THR A 106 11.85 -15.49 1.69
C THR A 106 11.72 -14.09 1.11
N VAL A 107 10.59 -13.82 0.47
CA VAL A 107 10.24 -12.50 -0.08
C VAL A 107 8.99 -12.02 0.62
N GLY A 108 9.15 -11.07 1.54
CA GLY A 108 8.03 -10.52 2.30
C GLY A 108 7.63 -9.14 1.83
N TYR A 109 6.33 -8.93 1.72
CA TYR A 109 5.75 -7.62 1.54
C TYR A 109 6.02 -6.77 2.79
N VAL A 110 6.29 -5.47 2.63
CA VAL A 110 6.48 -4.52 3.74
C VAL A 110 5.31 -4.52 4.75
N ASN A 111 4.12 -4.98 4.35
CA ASN A 111 2.94 -5.17 5.19
C ASN A 111 3.10 -6.41 6.11
N THR A 112 4.16 -6.40 6.92
CA THR A 112 4.57 -7.43 7.89
C THR A 112 5.19 -6.75 9.11
N THR A 113 5.25 -7.39 10.27
CA THR A 113 5.87 -6.79 11.45
C THR A 113 7.39 -6.66 11.29
N ALA A 114 8.03 -5.79 12.08
CA ALA A 114 9.49 -5.72 12.17
C ALA A 114 10.14 -7.09 12.48
N GLU A 115 9.51 -7.89 13.34
CA GLU A 115 10.01 -9.23 13.68
C GLU A 115 9.98 -10.17 12.47
N VAL A 116 8.86 -10.20 11.73
CA VAL A 116 8.77 -10.98 10.48
C VAL A 116 9.81 -10.49 9.47
N LYS A 117 10.01 -9.17 9.33
CA LYS A 117 11.03 -8.61 8.43
C LYS A 117 12.44 -9.07 8.76
N SER A 118 12.76 -9.31 10.03
CA SER A 118 14.09 -9.79 10.44
C SER A 118 14.41 -11.20 9.92
N GLU A 119 13.39 -11.96 9.52
CA GLU A 119 13.50 -13.32 9.00
C GLU A 119 13.53 -13.39 7.46
N LEU A 120 13.40 -12.25 6.77
CA LEU A 120 13.29 -12.16 5.32
C LEU A 120 14.65 -12.00 4.62
N ASP A 121 14.79 -12.62 3.46
CA ASP A 121 15.91 -12.37 2.54
C ASP A 121 15.67 -11.07 1.74
N TYR A 122 14.42 -10.84 1.33
CA TYR A 122 14.02 -9.65 0.59
C TYR A 122 12.71 -9.04 1.11
N CYS A 123 12.69 -7.71 1.23
CA CYS A 123 11.46 -6.93 1.38
C CYS A 123 11.02 -6.38 0.02
N CYS A 124 9.71 -6.41 -0.25
CA CYS A 124 9.13 -5.83 -1.46
C CYS A 124 7.90 -4.97 -1.15
N THR A 125 7.42 -4.24 -2.16
CA THR A 125 6.15 -3.52 -2.17
C THR A 125 5.32 -3.94 -3.38
N SER A 126 4.03 -3.59 -3.42
CA SER A 126 3.21 -3.78 -4.62
C SER A 126 3.79 -3.09 -5.88
N SER A 127 4.66 -2.08 -5.71
CA SER A 127 5.35 -1.39 -6.80
C SER A 127 6.60 -2.10 -7.34
N ASN A 128 7.24 -3.00 -6.58
CA ASN A 128 8.50 -3.65 -7.01
C ASN A 128 8.55 -5.18 -6.87
N ALA A 129 7.52 -5.83 -6.31
CA ALA A 129 7.52 -7.26 -6.02
C ALA A 129 7.87 -8.15 -7.23
N VAL A 130 7.33 -7.83 -8.41
CA VAL A 130 7.66 -8.54 -9.67
C VAL A 130 9.15 -8.45 -9.99
N ASN A 131 9.77 -7.28 -9.81
CA ASN A 131 11.19 -7.08 -10.11
C ASN A 131 12.09 -7.78 -9.09
N VAL A 132 11.71 -7.77 -7.80
CA VAL A 132 12.42 -8.51 -6.74
C VAL A 132 12.39 -10.01 -7.02
N VAL A 133 11.24 -10.57 -7.38
CA VAL A 133 11.15 -12.01 -7.69
C VAL A 133 11.91 -12.39 -8.96
N LYS A 134 11.94 -11.51 -9.98
CA LYS A 134 12.74 -11.72 -11.20
C LYS A 134 14.25 -11.73 -10.95
N SER A 135 14.74 -11.02 -9.92
CA SER A 135 16.18 -10.99 -9.62
C SER A 135 16.67 -12.24 -8.89
N ILE A 136 15.75 -13.07 -8.35
CA ILE A 136 16.10 -14.32 -7.69
C ILE A 136 16.32 -15.41 -8.75
N PRO A 137 17.34 -16.28 -8.63
CA PRO A 137 17.58 -17.39 -9.58
C PRO A 137 16.35 -18.30 -9.75
N GLU A 138 16.04 -18.68 -10.99
CA GLU A 138 14.82 -19.45 -11.32
C GLU A 138 14.72 -20.80 -10.60
N ASN A 139 15.86 -21.44 -10.32
CA ASN A 139 15.92 -22.73 -9.63
C ASN A 139 15.68 -22.63 -8.11
N LYS A 140 15.70 -21.43 -7.53
CA LYS A 140 15.44 -21.22 -6.10
C LYS A 140 13.94 -21.11 -5.85
N ALA A 141 13.43 -21.96 -4.95
CA ALA A 141 12.08 -21.83 -4.42
C ALA A 141 11.93 -20.51 -3.66
N ILE A 142 10.71 -19.95 -3.67
CA ILE A 142 10.41 -18.69 -3.00
C ILE A 142 9.25 -18.89 -2.03
N LEU A 143 9.39 -18.39 -0.81
CA LEU A 143 8.30 -18.21 0.14
C LEU A 143 7.84 -16.75 0.06
N PHE A 144 6.67 -16.51 -0.51
CA PHE A 144 6.09 -15.17 -0.67
C PHE A 144 5.01 -14.92 0.39
N LEU A 145 5.10 -13.80 1.11
CA LEU A 145 4.21 -13.49 2.22
C LEU A 145 3.92 -11.99 2.34
N PRO A 146 2.86 -11.60 3.08
CA PRO A 146 1.78 -12.44 3.55
C PRO A 146 0.60 -12.51 2.57
N ASP A 147 0.59 -11.68 1.53
CA ASP A 147 -0.58 -11.46 0.69
C ASP A 147 -0.69 -12.47 -0.46
N MET A 148 -1.78 -13.23 -0.46
CA MET A 148 -1.99 -14.29 -1.44
C MET A 148 -2.33 -13.78 -2.84
N PHE A 149 -2.99 -12.63 -2.95
CA PHE A 149 -3.39 -12.06 -4.23
C PHE A 149 -2.18 -11.43 -4.92
N LEU A 150 -1.37 -10.65 -4.19
CA LEU A 150 -0.10 -10.12 -4.68
C LEU A 150 0.87 -11.26 -5.02
N GLY A 151 0.98 -12.28 -4.16
CA GLY A 151 1.81 -13.45 -4.42
C GLY A 151 1.40 -14.15 -5.71
N SER A 152 0.10 -14.38 -5.91
CA SER A 152 -0.45 -15.02 -7.11
C SER A 152 -0.21 -14.17 -8.37
N TYR A 153 -0.41 -12.86 -8.26
CA TYR A 153 -0.09 -11.90 -9.33
C TYR A 153 1.39 -11.97 -9.69
N VAL A 154 2.30 -11.93 -8.72
CA VAL A 154 3.74 -12.00 -8.94
C VAL A 154 4.14 -13.34 -9.56
N ALA A 155 3.59 -14.46 -9.10
CA ALA A 155 3.83 -15.79 -9.67
C ALA A 155 3.51 -15.80 -11.17
N LYS A 156 2.34 -15.25 -11.53
CA LYS A 156 1.85 -15.16 -12.90
C LYS A 156 2.74 -14.25 -13.76
N MET A 157 3.06 -13.04 -13.27
CA MET A 157 3.86 -12.04 -14.00
C MET A 157 5.33 -12.44 -14.20
N THR A 158 5.84 -13.33 -13.36
CA THR A 158 7.21 -13.85 -13.43
C THR A 158 7.29 -15.26 -14.01
N ASN A 159 6.14 -15.88 -14.30
CA ASN A 159 6.01 -17.28 -14.68
C ASN A 159 6.70 -18.26 -13.71
N ARG A 160 6.84 -17.88 -12.43
CA ARG A 160 7.44 -18.71 -11.38
C ARG A 160 6.48 -19.83 -10.97
N LYS A 161 6.94 -21.07 -11.03
CA LYS A 161 6.19 -22.28 -10.60
C LYS A 161 6.59 -22.78 -9.22
N ASN A 162 7.73 -22.34 -8.72
CA ASN A 162 8.31 -22.73 -7.44
C ASN A 162 8.14 -21.63 -6.37
N MET A 163 7.00 -20.94 -6.38
CA MET A 163 6.67 -19.94 -5.37
C MET A 163 5.53 -20.47 -4.49
N PHE A 164 5.82 -20.61 -3.21
CA PHE A 164 4.86 -20.94 -2.16
C PHE A 164 4.36 -19.64 -1.56
N ILE A 165 3.05 -19.48 -1.44
CA ILE A 165 2.43 -18.20 -1.11
C ILE A 165 1.67 -18.38 0.21
N TRP A 166 1.92 -17.47 1.16
CA TRP A 166 1.17 -17.43 2.41
C TRP A 166 -0.27 -17.00 2.15
N ALA A 167 -1.23 -17.67 2.80
CA ALA A 167 -2.67 -17.47 2.58
C ALA A 167 -3.22 -16.30 3.44
N GLY A 168 -2.54 -15.16 3.44
CA GLY A 168 -3.01 -13.93 4.09
C GLY A 168 -3.67 -12.99 3.08
N GLU A 169 -4.53 -12.09 3.58
CA GLU A 169 -5.22 -11.10 2.75
C GLU A 169 -5.50 -9.79 3.51
N CYS A 170 -5.57 -8.69 2.77
CA CYS A 170 -6.08 -7.42 3.27
C CYS A 170 -7.61 -7.41 3.25
N HIS A 171 -8.27 -7.21 4.39
CA HIS A 171 -9.75 -7.21 4.47
C HIS A 171 -10.42 -6.19 3.53
N VAL A 172 -9.75 -5.06 3.26
CA VAL A 172 -10.26 -4.03 2.34
C VAL A 172 -10.26 -4.54 0.91
N HIS A 173 -9.12 -5.04 0.44
CA HIS A 173 -8.93 -5.48 -0.95
C HIS A 173 -9.57 -6.85 -1.22
N ALA A 174 -9.65 -7.72 -0.20
CA ALA A 174 -10.43 -8.95 -0.24
C ALA A 174 -11.94 -8.67 -0.38
N GLY A 175 -12.40 -7.54 0.19
CA GLY A 175 -13.77 -7.06 0.03
C GLY A 175 -14.12 -6.59 -1.39
N ILE A 176 -13.14 -6.37 -2.26
CA ILE A 176 -13.34 -5.98 -3.67
C ILE A 176 -13.39 -7.25 -4.52
N ARG A 177 -14.59 -7.67 -4.89
CA ARG A 177 -14.87 -8.94 -5.57
C ARG A 177 -14.97 -8.74 -7.08
N SER A 178 -14.87 -9.84 -7.83
CA SER A 178 -15.02 -9.83 -9.30
C SER A 178 -16.37 -9.29 -9.75
N GLN A 179 -17.44 -9.50 -8.95
CA GLN A 179 -18.77 -8.98 -9.22
C GLN A 179 -18.81 -7.45 -9.20
N ASP A 180 -18.15 -6.80 -8.23
CA ASP A 180 -18.06 -5.33 -8.15
C ASP A 180 -17.41 -4.75 -9.42
N VAL A 181 -16.39 -5.46 -9.93
CA VAL A 181 -15.72 -5.10 -11.18
C VAL A 181 -16.67 -5.22 -12.36
N GLN A 182 -17.37 -6.34 -12.51
CA GLN A 182 -18.31 -6.56 -13.61
C GLN A 182 -19.46 -5.54 -13.60
N GLU A 183 -20.00 -5.20 -12.43
CA GLU A 183 -21.02 -4.16 -12.30
C GLU A 183 -20.51 -2.79 -12.79
N LYS A 184 -19.30 -2.39 -12.37
CA LYS A 184 -18.70 -1.13 -12.81
C LYS A 184 -18.34 -1.14 -14.29
N LEU A 185 -17.92 -2.27 -14.87
CA LEU A 185 -17.64 -2.39 -16.31
C LEU A 185 -18.89 -2.17 -17.17
N ASN A 186 -20.05 -2.56 -16.66
CA ASN A 186 -21.33 -2.34 -17.33
C ASN A 186 -21.80 -0.89 -17.20
N GLN A 187 -21.52 -0.24 -16.06
CA GLN A 187 -21.90 1.16 -15.81
C GLN A 187 -20.98 2.17 -16.50
N TYR A 188 -19.68 1.88 -16.60
CA TYR A 188 -18.65 2.84 -17.03
C TYR A 188 -17.85 2.31 -18.22
N THR A 189 -18.48 2.26 -19.39
CA THR A 189 -17.89 1.72 -20.63
C THR A 189 -16.68 2.48 -21.16
N ASN A 190 -16.57 3.78 -20.84
CA ASN A 190 -15.48 4.67 -21.28
C ASN A 190 -14.45 4.98 -20.18
N ALA A 191 -14.47 4.25 -19.06
CA ALA A 191 -13.52 4.45 -17.97
C ALA A 191 -12.34 3.48 -18.05
N GLU A 192 -11.17 3.95 -17.62
CA GLU A 192 -10.03 3.07 -17.36
C GLU A 192 -10.13 2.47 -15.95
N PHE A 193 -9.73 1.22 -15.79
CA PHE A 193 -9.79 0.52 -14.51
C PHE A 193 -8.38 0.41 -13.93
N LEU A 194 -8.19 0.96 -12.73
CA LEU A 194 -6.93 0.92 -11.99
C LEU A 194 -7.12 0.02 -10.77
N ILE A 195 -6.48 -1.15 -10.76
CA ILE A 195 -6.73 -2.21 -9.78
C ILE A 195 -5.47 -2.49 -8.98
N HIS A 196 -5.61 -2.54 -7.65
CA HIS A 196 -4.48 -2.87 -6.79
C HIS A 196 -4.20 -4.37 -6.83
N PRO A 197 -2.94 -4.84 -6.90
CA PRO A 197 -2.63 -6.26 -6.98
C PRO A 197 -3.05 -7.08 -5.74
N GLU A 198 -3.36 -6.43 -4.62
CA GLU A 198 -3.95 -7.08 -3.43
C GLU A 198 -5.46 -7.40 -3.58
N CYS A 199 -6.14 -6.89 -4.62
CA CYS A 199 -7.57 -7.15 -4.78
C CYS A 199 -7.86 -8.62 -5.06
N SER A 200 -8.91 -9.17 -4.45
CA SER A 200 -9.34 -10.55 -4.73
C SER A 200 -9.75 -10.75 -6.19
N CYS A 201 -10.29 -9.70 -6.82
CA CYS A 201 -10.62 -9.70 -8.23
C CYS A 201 -9.40 -9.69 -9.18
N THR A 202 -8.17 -9.47 -8.68
CA THR A 202 -6.98 -9.36 -9.52
C THR A 202 -6.82 -10.58 -10.43
N SER A 203 -6.95 -11.78 -9.88
CA SER A 203 -6.77 -13.01 -10.68
C SER A 203 -7.86 -13.20 -11.73
N SER A 204 -9.14 -12.91 -11.42
CA SER A 204 -10.21 -13.01 -12.42
C SER A 204 -10.02 -11.97 -13.51
N VAL A 205 -9.66 -10.74 -13.14
CA VAL A 205 -9.42 -9.65 -14.09
C VAL A 205 -8.24 -9.97 -15.02
N MET A 206 -7.16 -10.55 -14.49
CA MET A 206 -6.05 -11.01 -15.34
C MET A 206 -6.48 -12.05 -16.37
N TYR A 207 -7.37 -12.97 -15.99
CA TYR A 207 -7.90 -13.98 -16.90
C TYR A 207 -8.80 -13.34 -17.96
N ASP A 208 -9.76 -12.50 -17.54
CA ASP A 208 -10.71 -11.86 -18.45
C ASP A 208 -9.99 -10.94 -19.46
N VAL A 209 -8.94 -10.24 -19.03
CA VAL A 209 -8.08 -9.44 -19.92
C VAL A 209 -7.32 -10.33 -20.90
N ALA A 210 -6.76 -11.46 -20.46
CA ALA A 210 -6.02 -12.38 -21.32
C ALA A 210 -6.92 -13.11 -22.34
N SER A 211 -8.17 -13.40 -21.96
CA SER A 211 -9.18 -14.05 -22.82
C SER A 211 -9.81 -13.09 -23.84
N GLY A 212 -9.58 -11.78 -23.73
CA GLY A 212 -10.21 -10.76 -24.58
C GLY A 212 -11.64 -10.40 -24.16
N ASP A 213 -12.16 -11.03 -23.11
CA ASP A 213 -13.52 -10.87 -22.58
C ASP A 213 -13.76 -9.48 -21.96
N TYR A 214 -12.71 -8.69 -21.79
CA TYR A 214 -12.82 -7.30 -21.32
C TYR A 214 -13.33 -6.31 -22.38
N GLY A 215 -13.53 -6.75 -23.63
CA GLY A 215 -14.15 -5.93 -24.68
C GLY A 215 -13.34 -4.68 -25.06
N GLY A 216 -12.01 -4.75 -25.02
CA GLY A 216 -11.11 -3.65 -25.35
C GLY A 216 -11.00 -2.55 -24.29
N ARG A 217 -11.60 -2.73 -23.11
CA ARG A 217 -11.50 -1.78 -21.99
C ARG A 217 -10.09 -1.80 -21.41
N GLN A 218 -9.62 -0.61 -20.99
CA GLN A 218 -8.27 -0.44 -20.47
C GLN A 218 -8.22 -0.77 -18.98
N VAL A 219 -7.45 -1.79 -18.63
CA VAL A 219 -7.23 -2.21 -17.25
C VAL A 219 -5.76 -2.18 -16.93
N GLN A 220 -5.42 -1.63 -15.77
CA GLN A 220 -4.07 -1.59 -15.26
C GLN A 220 -4.05 -2.14 -13.84
N ILE A 221 -3.18 -3.12 -13.59
CA ILE A 221 -2.91 -3.63 -12.24
C ILE A 221 -1.68 -2.89 -11.71
N LEU A 222 -1.87 -2.02 -10.73
CA LEU A 222 -0.87 -1.04 -10.29
C LEU A 222 -0.87 -0.87 -8.77
N SER A 223 0.30 -0.60 -8.19
CA SER A 223 0.41 0.00 -6.85
C SER A 223 -0.26 1.37 -6.81
N THR A 224 -0.55 1.90 -5.62
CA THR A 224 -1.17 3.23 -5.49
C THR A 224 -0.38 4.34 -6.21
N GLU A 225 0.97 4.35 -6.12
CA GLU A 225 1.76 5.35 -6.83
C GLU A 225 1.79 5.09 -8.35
N GLY A 226 1.74 3.83 -8.76
CA GLY A 226 1.53 3.46 -10.16
C GLY A 226 0.22 4.04 -10.70
N MET A 227 -0.88 3.92 -9.93
CA MET A 227 -2.17 4.50 -10.29
C MET A 227 -2.10 6.03 -10.42
N MET A 228 -1.42 6.71 -9.49
CA MET A 228 -1.24 8.17 -9.53
C MET A 228 -0.49 8.61 -10.80
N ASN A 229 0.62 7.94 -11.12
CA ASN A 229 1.43 8.25 -12.30
C ASN A 229 0.69 7.97 -13.59
N HIS A 230 -0.01 6.83 -13.66
CA HIS A 230 -0.82 6.45 -14.83
C HIS A 230 -1.97 7.45 -15.04
N ALA A 231 -2.70 7.79 -13.98
CA ALA A 231 -3.77 8.78 -14.04
C ALA A 231 -3.27 10.16 -14.49
N LYS A 232 -2.02 10.53 -14.23
CA LYS A 232 -1.44 11.81 -14.68
C LYS A 232 -1.20 11.84 -16.20
N ILE A 233 -0.71 10.74 -16.78
CA ILE A 233 -0.31 10.69 -18.20
C ILE A 233 -1.40 10.18 -19.14
N SER A 234 -2.38 9.42 -18.63
CA SER A 234 -3.48 8.92 -19.44
C SER A 234 -4.33 10.08 -20.00
N THR A 235 -4.87 9.91 -21.21
CA THR A 235 -5.80 10.85 -21.83
C THR A 235 -7.25 10.64 -21.39
N SER A 236 -7.55 9.53 -20.69
CA SER A 236 -8.88 9.26 -20.18
C SER A 236 -9.34 10.30 -19.17
N LYS A 237 -10.65 10.53 -19.18
CA LYS A 237 -11.35 11.44 -18.27
C LYS A 237 -12.01 10.72 -17.11
N LYS A 238 -12.18 9.40 -17.18
CA LYS A 238 -12.87 8.61 -16.15
C LYS A 238 -12.03 7.42 -15.73
N PHE A 239 -11.89 7.24 -14.42
CA PHE A 239 -11.14 6.13 -13.84
C PHE A 239 -11.99 5.44 -12.79
N VAL A 240 -12.14 4.13 -12.91
CA VAL A 240 -12.65 3.27 -11.84
C VAL A 240 -11.45 2.75 -11.06
N VAL A 241 -11.41 3.03 -9.76
CA VAL A 241 -10.25 2.77 -8.91
C VAL A 241 -10.60 1.68 -7.90
N ALA A 242 -9.97 0.52 -8.03
CA ALA A 242 -10.14 -0.62 -7.14
C ALA A 242 -8.99 -0.69 -6.14
N THR A 243 -9.14 0.10 -5.07
CA THR A 243 -8.26 0.15 -3.90
C THR A 243 -8.99 0.88 -2.76
N GLU A 244 -8.32 1.21 -1.66
CA GLU A 244 -8.91 2.00 -0.58
C GLU A 244 -9.27 3.44 -1.04
N THR A 245 -10.42 3.96 -0.60
CA THR A 245 -11.03 5.21 -1.13
C THR A 245 -10.28 6.50 -0.80
N GLY A 246 -9.39 6.52 0.19
CA GLY A 246 -8.59 7.68 0.57
C GLY A 246 -7.67 8.18 -0.54
N ILE A 247 -7.23 7.28 -1.45
CA ILE A 247 -6.40 7.68 -2.61
C ILE A 247 -7.13 8.67 -3.53
N LEU A 248 -8.47 8.58 -3.59
CA LEU A 248 -9.29 9.36 -4.51
C LEU A 248 -9.16 10.86 -4.24
N TYR A 249 -8.94 11.24 -2.97
CA TYR A 249 -8.71 12.64 -2.61
C TYR A 249 -7.46 13.20 -3.31
N ARG A 250 -6.31 12.51 -3.19
CA ARG A 250 -5.06 12.90 -3.85
C ARG A 250 -5.20 12.87 -5.37
N MET A 251 -5.87 11.85 -5.92
CA MET A 251 -6.13 11.74 -7.36
C MET A 251 -6.88 12.94 -7.92
N ARG A 252 -8.01 13.32 -7.28
CA ARG A 252 -8.82 14.48 -7.65
C ARG A 252 -8.05 15.79 -7.50
N LYS A 253 -7.30 15.94 -6.40
CA LYS A 253 -6.48 17.14 -6.16
C LYS A 253 -5.40 17.34 -7.22
N GLN A 254 -4.79 16.27 -7.71
CA GLN A 254 -3.74 16.33 -8.74
C GLN A 254 -4.28 16.35 -10.17
N ASN A 255 -5.52 15.91 -10.38
CA ASN A 255 -6.15 15.82 -11.70
C ASN A 255 -7.61 16.32 -11.62
N PRO A 256 -7.85 17.62 -11.41
CA PRO A 256 -9.20 18.16 -11.18
C PRO A 256 -10.14 18.00 -12.39
N GLU A 257 -9.58 17.87 -13.59
CA GLU A 257 -10.30 17.67 -14.85
C GLU A 257 -10.75 16.22 -15.09
N LYS A 258 -10.50 15.31 -14.14
CA LYS A 258 -10.72 13.87 -14.26
C LYS A 258 -11.67 13.38 -13.17
N GLU A 259 -12.52 12.43 -13.55
CA GLU A 259 -13.46 11.77 -12.67
C GLU A 259 -12.84 10.48 -12.11
N PHE A 260 -12.79 10.36 -10.79
CA PHE A 260 -12.32 9.16 -10.08
C PHE A 260 -13.45 8.53 -9.29
N ILE A 261 -13.83 7.33 -9.72
CA ILE A 261 -14.96 6.55 -9.21
C ILE A 261 -14.39 5.39 -8.39
N PRO A 262 -14.78 5.23 -7.11
CA PRO A 262 -14.41 4.04 -6.36
C PRO A 262 -15.06 2.80 -6.98
N ILE A 263 -14.35 1.68 -6.96
CA ILE A 263 -14.97 0.38 -7.26
C ILE A 263 -16.10 0.08 -6.26
N SER A 264 -15.88 0.44 -4.99
CA SER A 264 -16.80 0.28 -3.88
C SER A 264 -16.54 1.38 -2.85
N ASP A 265 -17.59 2.09 -2.45
CA ASP A 265 -17.51 3.10 -1.38
C ASP A 265 -17.18 2.48 -0.02
N LYS A 266 -17.34 1.16 0.12
CA LYS A 266 -17.04 0.40 1.34
C LYS A 266 -15.57 0.03 1.47
N ALA A 267 -14.74 0.27 0.45
CA ALA A 267 -13.30 -0.03 0.48
C ALA A 267 -12.56 0.99 1.36
N VAL A 268 -12.77 0.90 2.68
CA VAL A 268 -12.24 1.84 3.68
C VAL A 268 -11.44 1.08 4.72
N CYS A 269 -10.15 1.40 4.85
CA CYS A 269 -9.30 0.83 5.89
C CYS A 269 -9.50 1.57 7.21
N GLN A 270 -10.21 0.98 8.17
CA GLN A 270 -10.48 1.62 9.47
C GLN A 270 -9.18 1.95 10.22
N PHE A 271 -8.16 1.09 10.14
CA PHE A 271 -6.86 1.34 10.77
C PHE A 271 -6.18 2.61 10.23
N MET A 272 -6.25 2.86 8.91
CA MET A 272 -5.72 4.10 8.35
C MET A 272 -6.49 5.34 8.84
N LYS A 273 -7.80 5.22 9.09
CA LYS A 273 -8.65 6.32 9.57
C LYS A 273 -8.54 6.57 11.08
N MET A 274 -7.80 5.74 11.81
CA MET A 274 -7.52 5.99 13.23
C MET A 274 -6.64 7.23 13.43
N ILE A 275 -5.87 7.62 12.40
CA ILE A 275 -5.04 8.82 12.40
C ILE A 275 -5.92 10.05 12.09
N THR A 276 -6.08 10.93 13.08
CA THR A 276 -6.88 12.16 12.97
C THR A 276 -6.02 13.40 13.19
N LEU A 277 -6.53 14.59 12.84
CA LEU A 277 -5.83 15.85 13.13
C LEU A 277 -5.56 16.05 14.63
N ASP A 278 -6.51 15.68 15.50
CA ASP A 278 -6.31 15.80 16.95
C ASP A 278 -5.13 14.97 17.44
N LYS A 279 -5.00 13.74 16.93
CA LYS A 279 -3.87 12.85 17.27
C LYS A 279 -2.57 13.34 16.66
N VAL A 280 -2.59 13.83 15.41
CA VAL A 280 -1.42 14.48 14.79
C VAL A 280 -0.95 15.68 15.63
N TYR A 281 -1.88 16.52 16.06
CA TYR A 281 -1.59 17.67 16.92
C TYR A 281 -1.01 17.23 18.28
N ALA A 282 -1.64 16.25 18.94
CA ALA A 282 -1.17 15.70 20.21
C ALA A 282 0.25 15.12 20.08
N SER A 283 0.51 14.33 19.03
CA SER A 283 1.83 13.75 18.76
C SER A 283 2.89 14.80 18.50
N LEU A 284 2.59 15.88 17.78
CA LEU A 284 3.55 16.98 17.60
C LEU A 284 3.80 17.72 18.92
N LYS A 285 2.74 17.98 19.70
CA LYS A 285 2.83 18.73 20.96
C LYS A 285 3.62 17.97 22.02
N GLU A 286 3.29 16.70 22.22
CA GLU A 286 3.83 15.82 23.28
C GLU A 286 5.05 15.01 22.83
N GLU A 287 5.29 14.93 21.52
CA GLU A 287 6.30 14.08 20.89
C GLU A 287 6.18 12.60 21.27
N LYS A 288 4.94 12.10 21.23
CA LYS A 288 4.53 10.71 21.50
C LYS A 288 3.67 10.17 20.38
#